data_AF-A0A829NNY4-F1
#
_entry.id   AF-A0A829NNY4-F1
#
_cell.length_a   1.000
_cell.length_b   1.000
_cell.length_c   1.000
_cell.angle_alpha   90.00
_cell.angle_beta   90.00
_cell.angle_gamma   90.00
#
_symmetry.space_group_name_H-M   'P 1'
#
loop_
_entity.id
_entity.type
_entity.pdbx_description
1 polymer ?
#
loop_
_entity_poly.entity_id
_entity_poly.type
_entity_poly.pdbx_seq_one_letter_code
_entity_poly.pdbx_strand_id
1 'polypeptide(L)'
;MKKKKRLISMLFFLIIFFTVGYIILPRIRVKIEQEKCDKIYANKILKLPDKEKANVGFTCTGLYWDKEEECFFIGNAGKYKPNDKTFQASIEIVEKDFSAIKGDIPCYLKFENMRDIQGVTKSTDGTIWLCSYGENKIRHIDEKGNELGNFDIKEPSGIANDSRSNTLWILTNNYLYNCSYDGVVQKTIKIHIKGQDQLLLDEKNDLIYFSAGADYHGDSYIYTVDLKTSKVKPLYVLKDSYAIEGITIVDDVLYVLNDGYYHDAETPINQVNMYFLNKLQTKENYQ
;
A
#
# COMPACT_ATOMS: atom_id res chain seq x y z
N MET A 1 23.57 50.30 12.43
CA MET A 1 23.03 49.42 11.34
C MET A 1 23.78 48.10 11.15
N LYS A 2 25.13 48.03 11.11
CA LYS A 2 25.88 46.78 10.86
C LYS A 2 25.63 45.64 11.86
N LYS A 3 25.56 45.92 13.18
CA LYS A 3 25.28 44.90 14.22
C LYS A 3 23.89 44.26 14.06
N LYS A 4 22.86 45.04 13.72
CA LYS A 4 21.48 44.56 13.52
C LYS A 4 21.37 43.63 12.30
N LYS A 5 22.05 43.96 11.18
CA LYS A 5 22.14 43.09 10.00
C LYS A 5 22.88 41.77 10.30
N ARG A 6 23.94 41.80 11.11
CA ARG A 6 24.70 40.61 11.51
C ARG A 6 23.87 39.68 12.40
N LEU A 7 23.09 40.23 13.32
CA LEU A 7 22.18 39.48 14.18
C LEU A 7 21.04 38.80 13.39
N ILE A 8 20.43 39.52 12.44
CA ILE A 8 19.39 38.97 11.56
C ILE A 8 19.95 37.83 10.69
N SER A 9 21.15 38.00 10.13
CA SER A 9 21.81 36.95 9.36
C SER A 9 22.13 35.71 10.22
N MET A 10 22.61 35.89 11.46
CA MET A 10 22.84 34.78 12.39
C MET A 10 21.55 34.03 12.72
N LEU A 11 20.46 34.76 13.00
CA LEU A 11 19.16 34.17 13.29
C LEU A 11 18.64 33.37 12.08
N PHE A 12 18.82 33.91 10.87
CA PHE A 12 18.46 33.23 9.62
C PHE A 12 19.23 31.91 9.43
N PHE A 13 20.56 31.90 9.65
CA PHE A 13 21.34 30.66 9.59
C PHE A 13 20.96 29.66 10.68
N LEU A 14 20.63 30.14 11.88
CA LEU A 14 20.16 29.29 12.96
C LEU A 14 18.83 28.62 12.59
N ILE A 15 17.88 29.37 12.04
CA ILE A 15 16.59 28.85 11.57
C ILE A 15 16.80 27.82 10.46
N ILE A 16 17.67 28.09 9.49
CA ILE A 16 18.01 27.11 8.45
C ILE A 16 18.59 25.85 9.08
N PHE A 17 19.55 25.97 10.00
CA PHE A 17 20.18 24.81 10.63
C PHE A 17 19.18 23.96 11.42
N PHE A 18 18.28 24.59 12.18
CA PHE A 18 17.20 23.88 12.88
C PHE A 18 16.19 23.25 11.93
N THR A 19 15.82 23.94 10.85
CA THR A 19 14.86 23.43 9.85
C THR A 19 15.46 22.23 9.11
N VAL A 20 16.71 22.34 8.68
CA VAL A 20 17.46 21.27 8.02
C VAL A 20 17.64 20.10 8.98
N GLY A 21 18.05 20.35 10.22
CA GLY A 21 18.16 19.31 11.25
C GLY A 21 16.83 18.58 11.49
N TYR A 22 15.73 19.33 11.60
CA TYR A 22 14.38 18.78 11.79
C TYR A 22 13.90 17.93 10.60
N ILE A 23 14.35 18.22 9.38
CA ILE A 23 13.99 17.44 8.18
C ILE A 23 14.94 16.25 7.95
N ILE A 24 16.24 16.44 8.14
CA ILE A 24 17.27 15.45 7.83
C ILE A 24 17.35 14.38 8.91
N LEU A 25 17.32 14.76 10.19
CA LEU A 25 17.50 13.82 11.31
C LEU A 25 16.46 12.69 11.30
N PRO A 26 15.15 12.95 11.09
CA PRO A 26 14.16 11.88 10.98
C PRO A 26 14.46 10.92 9.82
N ARG A 27 14.90 11.43 8.66
CA ARG A 27 15.23 10.59 7.50
C ARG A 27 16.45 9.71 7.76
N ILE A 28 17.50 10.27 8.37
CA ILE A 28 18.68 9.49 8.79
C ILE A 28 18.27 8.41 9.79
N ARG A 29 17.43 8.75 10.77
CA ARG A 29 16.93 7.79 11.75
C ARG A 29 16.15 6.65 11.10
N VAL A 30 15.23 6.95 10.18
CA VAL A 30 14.48 5.91 9.44
C VAL A 30 15.45 4.99 8.70
N LYS A 31 16.45 5.54 8.01
CA LYS A 31 17.43 4.74 7.29
C LYS A 31 18.24 3.81 8.21
N ILE A 32 18.68 4.32 9.36
CA ILE A 32 19.40 3.52 10.38
C ILE A 32 18.51 2.38 10.90
N GLU A 33 17.22 2.64 11.13
CA GLU A 33 16.30 1.59 11.58
C GLU A 33 16.04 0.56 10.49
N GLN A 34 15.90 0.97 9.23
CA GLN A 34 15.78 0.06 8.08
C GLN A 34 17.02 -0.84 7.93
N GLU A 35 18.23 -0.31 8.13
CA GLU A 35 19.47 -1.11 8.03
C GLU A 35 19.55 -2.24 9.07
N LYS A 36 18.90 -2.06 10.22
CA LYS A 36 18.80 -3.05 11.31
C LYS A 36 17.68 -4.06 11.11
N CYS A 37 16.74 -3.82 10.20
CA CYS A 37 15.65 -4.75 9.95
C CYS A 37 16.16 -6.06 9.34
N ASP A 38 15.41 -7.12 9.61
CA ASP A 38 15.64 -8.41 9.01
C ASP A 38 15.46 -8.29 7.49
N LYS A 39 16.49 -8.74 6.76
CA LYS A 39 16.49 -8.79 5.30
C LYS A 39 16.00 -10.16 4.89
N ILE A 40 14.80 -10.19 4.33
CA ILE A 40 14.13 -11.44 3.99
C ILE A 40 13.96 -11.58 2.48
N TYR A 41 13.97 -12.84 2.06
CA TYR A 41 13.82 -13.26 0.68
C TYR A 41 12.52 -14.06 0.52
N ALA A 42 11.94 -14.03 -0.68
CA ALA A 42 10.67 -14.68 -0.95
C ALA A 42 10.85 -16.20 -0.96
N ASN A 43 10.09 -16.92 -0.14
CA ASN A 43 10.05 -18.38 -0.13
C ASN A 43 9.49 -18.96 -1.44
N LYS A 44 8.60 -18.21 -2.09
CA LYS A 44 8.02 -18.55 -3.38
C LYS A 44 7.68 -17.27 -4.12
N ILE A 45 7.94 -17.25 -5.42
CA ILE A 45 7.53 -16.17 -6.32
C ILE A 45 6.63 -16.78 -7.38
N LEU A 46 5.44 -16.20 -7.57
CA LEU A 46 4.48 -16.62 -8.57
C LEU A 46 4.20 -15.44 -9.50
N LYS A 47 4.22 -15.69 -10.80
CA LYS A 47 3.74 -14.72 -11.78
C LYS A 47 2.23 -14.54 -11.60
N LEU A 48 1.75 -13.31 -11.63
CA LEU A 48 0.31 -13.03 -11.69
C LEU A 48 -0.26 -13.41 -13.07
N PRO A 49 -1.53 -13.82 -13.14
CA PRO A 49 -2.19 -14.12 -14.40
C PRO A 49 -2.30 -12.86 -15.28
N ASP A 50 -2.12 -13.04 -16.59
CA ASP A 50 -2.30 -11.99 -17.58
C ASP A 50 -3.79 -11.80 -17.94
N LYS A 51 -4.22 -10.57 -18.29
CA LYS A 51 -5.56 -10.32 -18.84
C LYS A 51 -5.61 -10.58 -20.36
N GLU A 52 -5.13 -9.62 -21.14
CA GLU A 52 -5.25 -9.66 -22.60
C GLU A 52 -3.93 -10.01 -23.30
N LYS A 53 -2.80 -9.55 -22.74
CA LYS A 53 -1.48 -9.64 -23.36
C LYS A 53 -0.55 -10.47 -22.50
N ALA A 54 0.16 -11.41 -23.12
CA ALA A 54 1.13 -12.24 -22.44
C ALA A 54 2.25 -11.40 -21.81
N ASN A 55 2.57 -11.69 -20.54
CA ASN A 55 3.58 -11.03 -19.71
C ASN A 55 3.35 -9.54 -19.44
N VAL A 56 2.10 -9.10 -19.46
CA VAL A 56 1.72 -7.70 -19.18
C VAL A 56 0.91 -7.60 -17.89
N GLY A 57 0.14 -8.62 -17.54
CA GLY A 57 -0.73 -8.58 -16.36
C GLY A 57 -1.85 -7.54 -16.51
N PHE A 58 -1.94 -6.72 -15.47
CA PHE A 58 -2.74 -5.52 -15.28
C PHE A 58 -2.08 -4.73 -14.14
N THR A 59 -2.29 -3.43 -14.04
CA THR A 59 -1.62 -2.55 -13.06
C THR A 59 -2.09 -2.84 -11.64
N CYS A 60 -1.45 -3.81 -10.99
CA CYS A 60 -1.93 -4.42 -9.76
C CYS A 60 -1.53 -3.58 -8.54
N THR A 61 -2.52 -3.13 -7.78
CA THR A 61 -2.33 -2.28 -6.60
C THR A 61 -2.71 -3.05 -5.33
N GLY A 62 -3.68 -2.55 -4.55
CA GLY A 62 -4.09 -3.13 -3.27
C GLY A 62 -4.43 -4.62 -3.36
N LEU A 63 -4.18 -5.32 -2.25
CA LEU A 63 -4.44 -6.75 -2.10
C LEU A 63 -5.34 -6.98 -0.90
N TYR A 64 -6.39 -7.77 -1.09
CA TYR A 64 -7.28 -8.23 -0.02
C TYR A 64 -7.55 -9.73 -0.17
N TRP A 65 -7.59 -10.45 0.95
CA TRP A 65 -7.97 -11.87 0.98
C TRP A 65 -9.43 -11.98 1.40
N ASP A 66 -10.28 -12.45 0.48
CA ASP A 66 -11.64 -12.84 0.80
C ASP A 66 -11.64 -14.28 1.31
N LYS A 67 -11.80 -14.42 2.63
CA LYS A 67 -11.81 -15.72 3.31
C LYS A 67 -13.05 -16.54 2.97
N GLU A 68 -14.19 -15.91 2.69
CA GLU A 68 -15.45 -16.62 2.42
C GLU A 68 -15.42 -17.25 1.04
N GLU A 69 -14.92 -16.51 0.06
CA GLU A 69 -14.84 -16.93 -1.36
C GLU A 69 -13.52 -17.60 -1.74
N GLU A 70 -12.62 -17.75 -0.76
CA GLU A 70 -11.24 -18.24 -0.89
C GLU A 70 -10.51 -17.67 -2.13
N CYS A 71 -10.53 -16.35 -2.27
CA CYS A 71 -9.88 -15.66 -3.38
C CYS A 71 -9.27 -14.32 -2.98
N PHE A 72 -8.40 -13.80 -3.84
CA PHE A 72 -7.82 -12.47 -3.67
C PHE A 72 -8.60 -11.44 -4.49
N PHE A 73 -8.87 -10.29 -3.88
CA PHE A 73 -9.26 -9.09 -4.60
C PHE A 73 -8.00 -8.25 -4.81
N ILE A 74 -7.76 -7.88 -6.07
CA ILE A 74 -6.61 -7.06 -6.45
C ILE A 74 -7.12 -5.80 -7.14
N GLY A 75 -6.71 -4.64 -6.64
CA GLY A 75 -6.98 -3.38 -7.32
C GLY A 75 -6.26 -3.33 -8.68
N ASN A 76 -6.97 -2.90 -9.71
CA ASN A 76 -6.38 -2.58 -11.01
C ASN A 76 -6.49 -1.08 -11.24
N ALA A 77 -5.36 -0.37 -11.25
CA ALA A 77 -5.35 1.09 -11.44
C ALA A 77 -5.84 1.51 -12.84
N GLY A 78 -5.90 0.59 -13.80
CA GLY A 78 -6.63 0.76 -15.06
C GLY A 78 -5.79 1.16 -16.26
N LYS A 79 -4.49 1.43 -16.13
CA LYS A 79 -3.61 1.78 -17.26
C LYS A 79 -2.36 0.91 -17.26
N TYR A 80 -2.11 0.15 -18.32
CA TYR A 80 -0.91 -0.70 -18.40
C TYR A 80 0.41 0.09 -18.30
N LYS A 81 0.43 1.34 -18.78
CA LYS A 81 1.55 2.28 -18.61
C LYS A 81 1.07 3.68 -18.24
N PRO A 82 1.92 4.52 -17.58
CA PRO A 82 1.53 5.87 -17.15
C PRO A 82 0.93 6.75 -18.26
N ASN A 83 1.46 6.61 -19.48
CA ASN A 83 1.07 7.41 -20.65
C ASN A 83 -0.05 6.78 -21.50
N ASP A 84 -0.60 5.63 -21.08
CA ASP A 84 -1.67 4.99 -21.82
C ASP A 84 -2.96 5.81 -21.80
N LYS A 85 -3.63 5.82 -22.96
CA LYS A 85 -4.91 6.51 -23.16
C LYS A 85 -6.10 5.63 -22.78
N THR A 86 -5.94 4.32 -22.86
CA THR A 86 -6.97 3.36 -22.44
C THR A 86 -6.98 3.29 -20.93
N PHE A 87 -8.18 3.36 -20.34
CA PHE A 87 -8.40 3.29 -18.90
C PHE A 87 -9.49 2.27 -18.58
N GLN A 88 -9.14 1.25 -17.79
CA GLN A 88 -10.02 0.14 -17.41
C GLN A 88 -9.81 -0.26 -15.94
N ALA A 89 -9.96 0.69 -15.02
CA ALA A 89 -9.83 0.41 -13.59
C ALA A 89 -10.92 -0.54 -13.08
N SER A 90 -10.51 -1.54 -12.33
CA SER A 90 -11.37 -2.65 -11.89
C SER A 90 -10.83 -3.27 -10.60
N ILE A 91 -11.59 -4.19 -10.02
CA ILE A 91 -11.11 -5.09 -8.98
C ILE A 91 -11.06 -6.49 -9.60
N GLU A 92 -9.87 -7.04 -9.76
CA GLU A 92 -9.68 -8.39 -10.27
C GLU A 92 -9.89 -9.40 -9.12
N ILE A 93 -10.59 -10.48 -9.42
CA ILE A 93 -10.83 -11.58 -8.49
C ILE A 93 -9.95 -12.75 -8.92
N VAL A 94 -8.95 -13.07 -8.11
CA VAL A 94 -7.86 -13.99 -8.44
C VAL A 94 -7.92 -15.22 -7.53
N GLU A 95 -7.69 -16.40 -8.10
CA GLU A 95 -7.68 -17.65 -7.34
C GLU A 95 -6.60 -17.66 -6.23
N LYS A 96 -6.84 -18.44 -5.16
CA LYS A 96 -5.94 -18.55 -3.99
C LYS A 96 -4.51 -18.94 -4.35
N ASP A 97 -4.32 -19.69 -5.43
CA ASP A 97 -3.00 -20.12 -5.91
C ASP A 97 -2.40 -19.20 -6.97
N PHE A 98 -3.07 -18.08 -7.29
CA PHE A 98 -2.72 -17.11 -8.32
C PHE A 98 -2.63 -17.70 -9.74
N SER A 99 -3.29 -18.84 -10.00
CA SER A 99 -3.24 -19.48 -11.32
C SER A 99 -4.12 -18.79 -12.38
N ALA A 100 -5.22 -18.16 -11.98
CA ALA A 100 -6.18 -17.53 -12.89
C ALA A 100 -6.91 -16.33 -12.27
N ILE A 101 -7.37 -15.43 -13.15
CA ILE A 101 -8.40 -14.42 -12.84
C ILE A 101 -9.76 -15.10 -13.07
N LYS A 102 -10.56 -15.27 -12.01
CA LYS A 102 -11.88 -15.92 -12.10
C LYS A 102 -13.02 -14.95 -12.43
N GLY A 103 -12.79 -13.64 -12.26
CA GLY A 103 -13.73 -12.58 -12.60
C GLY A 103 -13.19 -11.21 -12.25
N ASP A 104 -13.97 -10.17 -12.52
CA ASP A 104 -13.63 -8.79 -12.19
C ASP A 104 -14.88 -7.95 -11.88
N ILE A 105 -14.67 -6.85 -11.15
CA ILE A 105 -15.64 -5.78 -10.95
C ILE A 105 -15.18 -4.57 -11.79
N PRO A 106 -15.79 -4.28 -12.95
CA PRO A 106 -15.34 -3.25 -13.87
C PRO A 106 -15.77 -1.86 -13.42
N CYS A 107 -15.12 -1.33 -12.38
CA CYS A 107 -15.45 -0.04 -11.76
C CYS A 107 -15.45 1.13 -12.75
N TYR A 108 -14.56 1.13 -13.75
CA TYR A 108 -14.51 2.17 -14.79
C TYR A 108 -15.82 2.32 -15.59
N LEU A 109 -16.67 1.28 -15.64
CA LEU A 109 -17.99 1.35 -16.29
C LEU A 109 -19.05 2.04 -15.43
N LYS A 110 -18.79 2.19 -14.12
CA LYS A 110 -19.71 2.74 -13.12
C LYS A 110 -19.32 4.17 -12.72
N PHE A 111 -18.03 4.49 -12.81
CA PHE A 111 -17.46 5.76 -12.36
C PHE A 111 -16.77 6.51 -13.49
N GLU A 112 -17.49 7.43 -14.14
CA GLU A 112 -17.00 8.19 -15.31
C GLU A 112 -15.69 8.96 -15.03
N ASN A 113 -15.51 9.43 -13.79
CA ASN A 113 -14.35 10.23 -13.40
C ASN A 113 -13.25 9.45 -12.68
N MET A 114 -13.39 8.13 -12.53
CA MET A 114 -12.40 7.30 -11.85
C MET A 114 -11.04 7.43 -12.52
N ARG A 115 -10.01 7.57 -11.68
CA ARG A 115 -8.62 7.79 -12.13
C ARG A 115 -7.70 6.63 -11.82
N ASP A 116 -8.06 5.83 -10.82
CA ASP A 116 -7.33 4.67 -10.35
C ASP A 116 -8.13 3.92 -9.28
N ILE A 117 -7.61 2.76 -8.91
CA ILE A 117 -7.91 2.04 -7.68
C ILE A 117 -6.56 1.71 -7.07
N GLN A 118 -6.32 2.12 -5.83
CA GLN A 118 -5.03 1.92 -5.13
C GLN A 118 -5.14 0.90 -3.99
N GLY A 119 -6.19 1.00 -3.19
CA GLY A 119 -6.44 0.12 -2.05
C GLY A 119 -7.81 -0.53 -2.20
N VAL A 120 -7.96 -1.77 -1.73
CA VAL A 120 -9.23 -2.49 -1.71
C VAL A 120 -9.39 -3.26 -0.41
N THR A 121 -10.61 -3.32 0.13
CA THR A 121 -10.97 -4.16 1.27
C THR A 121 -12.46 -4.51 1.20
N LYS A 122 -12.88 -5.56 1.91
CA LYS A 122 -14.30 -5.98 2.02
C LYS A 122 -14.76 -5.82 3.47
N SER A 123 -15.97 -5.29 3.63
CA SER A 123 -16.66 -5.20 4.92
C SER A 123 -17.28 -6.53 5.30
N THR A 124 -17.69 -6.66 6.56
CA THR A 124 -18.38 -7.85 7.08
C THR A 124 -19.77 -8.07 6.50
N ASP A 125 -20.39 -7.04 5.90
CA ASP A 125 -21.69 -7.13 5.22
C ASP A 125 -21.56 -7.50 3.73
N GLY A 126 -20.35 -7.80 3.26
CA GLY A 126 -20.06 -8.19 1.89
C GLY A 126 -19.76 -7.02 0.95
N THR A 127 -19.99 -5.78 1.38
CA THR A 127 -19.70 -4.59 0.56
C THR A 127 -18.20 -4.30 0.48
N ILE A 128 -17.78 -3.57 -0.55
CA ILE A 128 -16.38 -3.34 -0.85
C ILE A 128 -16.05 -1.85 -0.67
N TRP A 129 -14.89 -1.58 -0.10
CA TRP A 129 -14.33 -0.24 -0.01
C TRP A 129 -13.05 -0.14 -0.80
N LEU A 130 -12.84 0.99 -1.47
CA LEU A 130 -11.63 1.24 -2.25
C LEU A 130 -11.10 2.66 -2.11
N CYS A 131 -9.79 2.78 -2.26
CA CYS A 131 -9.09 4.07 -2.40
C CYS A 131 -8.99 4.43 -3.88
N SER A 132 -9.38 5.65 -4.23
CA SER A 132 -8.94 6.29 -5.48
C SER A 132 -8.07 7.49 -5.14
N TYR A 133 -6.76 7.34 -5.35
CA TYR A 133 -5.77 8.36 -5.08
C TYR A 133 -5.95 9.55 -6.03
N GLY A 134 -6.11 9.28 -7.33
CA GLY A 134 -6.30 10.31 -8.35
C GLY A 134 -7.59 11.13 -8.16
N GLU A 135 -8.60 10.57 -7.49
CA GLU A 135 -9.83 11.27 -7.15
C GLU A 135 -9.83 11.92 -5.76
N ASN A 136 -8.87 11.59 -4.89
CA ASN A 136 -8.91 11.92 -3.46
C ASN A 136 -10.18 11.42 -2.76
N LYS A 137 -10.55 10.16 -3.01
CA LYS A 137 -11.81 9.58 -2.54
C LYS A 137 -11.63 8.19 -1.97
N ILE A 138 -12.46 7.90 -0.97
CA ILE A 138 -12.80 6.56 -0.55
C ILE A 138 -14.19 6.25 -1.10
N ARG A 139 -14.34 5.15 -1.83
CA ARG A 139 -15.61 4.71 -2.42
C ARG A 139 -16.12 3.45 -1.72
N HIS A 140 -17.43 3.38 -1.54
CA HIS A 140 -18.17 2.23 -1.02
C HIS A 140 -19.03 1.68 -2.13
N ILE A 141 -18.88 0.39 -2.44
CA ILE A 141 -19.59 -0.25 -3.55
C ILE A 141 -20.19 -1.59 -3.12
N ASP A 142 -21.23 -2.02 -3.84
CA ASP A 142 -21.69 -3.41 -3.77
C ASP A 142 -20.79 -4.34 -4.61
N GLU A 143 -21.01 -5.65 -4.51
CA GLU A 143 -20.25 -6.67 -5.26
C GLU A 143 -20.43 -6.57 -6.79
N LYS A 144 -21.39 -5.77 -7.28
CA LYS A 144 -21.62 -5.49 -8.71
C LYS A 144 -20.99 -4.16 -9.14
N GLY A 145 -20.28 -3.49 -8.23
CA GLY A 145 -19.62 -2.20 -8.47
C GLY A 145 -20.54 -0.98 -8.43
N ASN A 146 -21.78 -1.09 -7.98
CA ASN A 146 -22.66 0.07 -7.83
C ASN A 146 -22.27 0.86 -6.57
N GLU A 147 -22.26 2.19 -6.66
CA GLU A 147 -21.93 3.06 -5.54
C GLU A 147 -23.00 3.03 -4.45
N LEU A 148 -22.56 2.78 -3.21
CA LEU A 148 -23.37 2.88 -2.00
C LEU A 148 -23.08 4.17 -1.25
N GLY A 149 -21.88 4.72 -1.40
CA GLY A 149 -21.44 5.98 -0.81
C GLY A 149 -20.00 6.32 -1.13
N ASN A 150 -19.57 7.53 -0.76
CA ASN A 150 -18.17 7.94 -0.81
C ASN A 150 -17.91 9.09 0.17
N PHE A 151 -16.63 9.31 0.48
CA PHE A 151 -16.17 10.51 1.17
C PHE A 151 -14.75 10.89 0.70
N ASP A 152 -14.39 12.15 0.93
CA ASP A 152 -13.11 12.69 0.48
C ASP A 152 -12.01 12.42 1.51
N ILE A 153 -10.91 11.84 1.05
CA ILE A 153 -9.64 11.74 1.78
C ILE A 153 -8.56 12.11 0.79
N LYS A 154 -7.63 12.98 1.19
CA LYS A 154 -6.54 13.38 0.31
C LYS A 154 -5.53 12.23 0.14
N GLU A 155 -5.21 11.92 -1.12
CA GLU A 155 -4.13 10.99 -1.50
C GLU A 155 -4.19 9.62 -0.78
N PRO A 156 -5.35 8.91 -0.78
CA PRO A 156 -5.48 7.62 -0.12
C PRO A 156 -4.81 6.53 -0.96
N SER A 157 -3.90 5.76 -0.35
CA SER A 157 -3.16 4.70 -1.02
C SER A 157 -3.61 3.32 -0.55
N GLY A 158 -3.87 3.15 0.74
CA GLY A 158 -4.21 1.86 1.33
C GLY A 158 -5.41 1.91 2.26
N ILE A 159 -6.10 0.78 2.39
CA ILE A 159 -7.32 0.66 3.19
C ILE A 159 -7.47 -0.72 3.83
N ALA A 160 -7.94 -0.77 5.07
CA ALA A 160 -8.44 -1.99 5.71
C ALA A 160 -9.69 -1.71 6.54
N ASN A 161 -10.60 -2.67 6.55
CA ASN A 161 -11.75 -2.67 7.43
C ASN A 161 -11.35 -3.08 8.86
N ASP A 162 -11.84 -2.34 9.87
CA ASP A 162 -11.83 -2.74 11.28
C ASP A 162 -13.25 -3.19 11.65
N SER A 163 -13.47 -4.50 11.59
CA SER A 163 -14.74 -5.17 11.84
C SER A 163 -15.20 -5.06 13.29
N ARG A 164 -14.28 -4.78 14.21
CA ARG A 164 -14.59 -4.63 15.65
C ARG A 164 -15.35 -3.34 15.94
N SER A 165 -15.15 -2.31 15.12
CA SER A 165 -15.72 -0.97 15.32
C SER A 165 -16.52 -0.44 14.12
N ASN A 166 -16.61 -1.20 13.01
CA ASN A 166 -17.21 -0.75 11.74
C ASN A 166 -16.60 0.57 11.27
N THR A 167 -15.27 0.60 11.24
CA THR A 167 -14.47 1.75 10.81
C THR A 167 -13.46 1.31 9.77
N LEU A 168 -12.87 2.26 9.05
CA LEU A 168 -11.84 2.03 8.06
C LEU A 168 -10.53 2.62 8.56
N TRP A 169 -9.45 1.86 8.45
CA TRP A 169 -8.11 2.40 8.50
C TRP A 169 -7.68 2.78 7.09
N ILE A 170 -7.25 4.03 6.89
CA ILE A 170 -6.91 4.59 5.58
C ILE A 170 -5.51 5.20 5.63
N LEU A 171 -4.62 4.68 4.80
CA LEU A 171 -3.25 5.17 4.63
C LEU A 171 -3.22 6.27 3.57
N THR A 172 -2.46 7.32 3.87
CA THR A 172 -2.17 8.44 2.97
C THR A 172 -0.69 8.77 3.02
N ASN A 173 -0.22 9.66 2.16
CA ASN A 173 1.17 10.13 2.14
C ASN A 173 1.70 10.66 3.49
N ASN A 174 0.83 11.18 4.36
CA ASN A 174 1.25 11.87 5.58
C ASN A 174 0.61 11.35 6.87
N TYR A 175 -0.42 10.52 6.75
CA TYR A 175 -1.24 10.09 7.87
C TYR A 175 -1.84 8.71 7.63
N LEU A 176 -2.10 8.03 8.72
CA LEU A 176 -3.00 6.90 8.82
C LEU A 176 -4.22 7.36 9.63
N TYR A 177 -5.39 7.32 9.01
CA TYR A 177 -6.65 7.70 9.62
C TYR A 177 -7.45 6.47 10.02
N ASN A 178 -8.15 6.55 11.14
CA ASN A 178 -9.31 5.69 11.40
C ASN A 178 -10.56 6.55 11.20
N CYS A 179 -11.45 6.12 10.31
CA CYS A 179 -12.67 6.83 9.94
C CYS A 179 -13.88 5.92 10.14
N SER A 180 -15.02 6.46 10.58
CA SER A 180 -16.30 5.78 10.36
C SER A 180 -16.64 5.69 8.87
N TYR A 181 -17.59 4.83 8.53
CA TYR A 181 -18.04 4.63 7.15
C TYR A 181 -18.66 5.88 6.50
N ASP A 182 -19.11 6.85 7.30
CA ASP A 182 -19.56 8.17 6.82
C ASP A 182 -18.41 9.20 6.64
N GLY A 183 -17.16 8.78 6.87
CA GLY A 183 -15.97 9.59 6.65
C GLY A 183 -15.53 10.45 7.84
N VAL A 184 -16.16 10.34 9.02
CA VAL A 184 -15.72 11.07 10.21
C VAL A 184 -14.43 10.46 10.77
N VAL A 185 -13.35 11.27 10.80
CA VAL A 185 -12.06 10.86 11.36
C VAL A 185 -12.15 10.76 12.87
N GLN A 186 -11.91 9.56 13.41
CA GLN A 186 -11.91 9.26 14.83
C GLN A 186 -10.50 9.27 15.43
N LYS A 187 -9.49 8.89 14.63
CA LYS A 187 -8.08 8.88 15.05
C LYS A 187 -7.15 9.20 13.89
N THR A 188 -6.04 9.86 14.22
CA THR A 188 -4.99 10.22 13.27
C THR A 188 -3.64 9.80 13.82
N ILE A 189 -2.87 9.04 13.04
CA ILE A 189 -1.47 8.71 13.31
C ILE A 189 -0.62 9.34 12.21
N LYS A 190 0.42 10.10 12.57
CA LYS A 190 1.31 10.73 11.60
C LYS A 190 2.27 9.69 11.03
N ILE A 191 2.27 9.52 9.71
CA ILE A 191 3.15 8.60 9.00
C ILE A 191 3.69 9.30 7.76
N HIS A 192 5.00 9.38 7.60
CA HIS A 192 5.59 9.99 6.41
C HIS A 192 6.77 9.14 5.94
N ILE A 193 6.44 8.10 5.18
CA ILE A 193 7.39 7.20 4.54
C ILE A 193 7.24 7.38 3.02
N LYS A 194 8.35 7.42 2.27
CA LYS A 194 8.28 7.58 0.81
C LYS A 194 7.76 6.28 0.19
N GLY A 195 6.84 6.41 -0.76
CA GLY A 195 6.28 5.30 -1.55
C GLY A 195 5.45 4.34 -0.71
N GLN A 196 4.48 4.89 0.02
CA GLN A 196 3.52 4.10 0.80
C GLN A 196 2.40 3.61 -0.13
N ASP A 197 2.07 2.32 -0.06
CA ASP A 197 1.07 1.71 -0.95
C ASP A 197 -0.12 1.19 -0.11
N GLN A 198 -0.23 -0.12 0.08
CA GLN A 198 -1.35 -0.77 0.77
C GLN A 198 -1.09 -1.04 2.26
N LEU A 199 -2.16 -1.27 3.01
CA LEU A 199 -2.10 -1.70 4.41
C LEU A 199 -2.97 -2.93 4.68
N LEU A 200 -2.65 -3.66 5.75
CA LEU A 200 -3.51 -4.70 6.36
C LEU A 200 -3.65 -4.45 7.86
N LEU A 201 -4.80 -4.81 8.42
CA LEU A 201 -5.08 -4.72 9.85
C LEU A 201 -5.03 -6.11 10.49
N ASP A 202 -4.15 -6.28 11.48
CA ASP A 202 -4.19 -7.39 12.43
C ASP A 202 -4.99 -6.95 13.66
N GLU A 203 -6.29 -7.20 13.59
CA GLU A 203 -7.24 -6.88 14.65
C GLU A 203 -6.95 -7.60 15.98
N LYS A 204 -6.33 -8.78 15.92
CA LYS A 204 -6.05 -9.58 17.12
C LYS A 204 -4.94 -8.97 17.96
N ASN A 205 -3.92 -8.43 17.30
CA ASN A 205 -2.74 -7.89 17.97
C ASN A 205 -2.71 -6.35 18.04
N ASP A 206 -3.72 -5.67 17.51
CA ASP A 206 -3.78 -4.21 17.41
C ASP A 206 -2.59 -3.64 16.61
N LEU A 207 -2.28 -4.30 15.49
CA LEU A 207 -1.18 -3.94 14.59
C LEU A 207 -1.72 -3.63 13.20
N ILE A 208 -1.12 -2.66 12.54
CA ILE A 208 -1.25 -2.47 11.09
C ILE A 208 0.10 -2.76 10.46
N TYR A 209 0.09 -3.45 9.33
CA TYR A 209 1.24 -3.55 8.45
C TYR A 209 0.98 -2.75 7.20
N PHE A 210 2.01 -2.08 6.66
CA PHE A 210 1.89 -1.41 5.37
C PHE A 210 3.16 -1.57 4.54
N SER A 211 3.00 -1.60 3.23
CA SER A 211 4.09 -1.66 2.26
C SER A 211 4.67 -0.27 2.02
N ALA A 212 5.98 -0.23 1.77
CA ALA A 212 6.59 0.92 1.14
C ALA A 212 7.72 0.55 0.18
N GLY A 213 7.62 0.99 -1.07
CA GLY A 213 8.61 0.79 -2.13
C GLY A 213 9.25 2.09 -2.59
N ALA A 214 10.55 2.08 -2.87
CA ALA A 214 11.19 3.24 -3.49
C ALA A 214 12.09 2.82 -4.66
N ASP A 215 11.81 3.46 -5.80
CA ASP A 215 12.71 3.56 -6.95
C ASP A 215 12.89 2.28 -7.80
N TYR A 216 12.00 1.29 -7.67
CA TYR A 216 11.79 0.12 -8.55
C TYR A 216 12.98 -0.81 -8.85
N HIS A 217 14.14 -0.45 -8.31
CA HIS A 217 15.44 -1.08 -8.49
C HIS A 217 16.15 -1.24 -7.13
N GLY A 218 15.44 -0.93 -6.04
CA GLY A 218 15.95 -0.92 -4.68
C GLY A 218 15.07 -1.74 -3.75
N ASP A 219 15.41 -1.68 -2.46
CA ASP A 219 14.72 -2.44 -1.43
C ASP A 219 13.31 -1.91 -1.18
N SER A 220 12.38 -2.84 -1.04
CA SER A 220 11.02 -2.59 -0.53
C SER A 220 10.93 -2.97 0.94
N TYR A 221 9.95 -2.41 1.64
CA TYR A 221 9.84 -2.53 3.09
C TYR A 221 8.43 -2.90 3.53
N ILE A 222 8.36 -3.64 4.63
CA ILE A 222 7.15 -3.76 5.44
C ILE A 222 7.35 -2.95 6.71
N TYR A 223 6.40 -2.09 7.01
CA TYR A 223 6.32 -1.35 8.26
C TYR A 223 5.22 -1.91 9.15
N THR A 224 5.34 -1.64 10.44
CA THR A 224 4.29 -1.89 11.44
C THR A 224 3.88 -0.59 12.11
N VAL A 225 2.60 -0.52 12.48
CA VAL A 225 2.03 0.50 13.35
C VAL A 225 1.38 -0.19 14.53
N ASP A 226 1.90 0.06 15.73
CA ASP A 226 1.25 -0.35 16.97
C ASP A 226 0.11 0.62 17.29
N LEU A 227 -1.14 0.15 17.25
CA LEU A 227 -2.31 1.02 17.40
C LEU A 227 -2.48 1.54 18.83
N LYS A 228 -1.92 0.87 19.84
CA LYS A 228 -1.98 1.30 21.25
C LYS A 228 -1.03 2.46 21.50
N THR A 229 0.17 2.38 20.95
CA THR A 229 1.24 3.36 21.18
C THR A 229 1.41 4.36 20.03
N SER A 230 0.73 4.12 18.90
CA SER A 230 0.88 4.86 17.63
C SER A 230 2.32 4.88 17.10
N LYS A 231 3.15 3.90 17.48
CA LYS A 231 4.55 3.82 17.05
C LYS A 231 4.64 3.13 15.70
N VAL A 232 5.34 3.79 14.78
CA VAL A 232 5.66 3.27 13.45
C VAL A 232 7.10 2.76 13.43
N LYS A 233 7.32 1.55 12.92
CA LYS A 233 8.67 0.97 12.78
C LYS A 233 8.79 0.14 11.50
N PRO A 234 9.94 0.18 10.80
CA PRO A 234 10.22 -0.82 9.78
C PRO A 234 10.33 -2.20 10.43
N LEU A 235 9.82 -3.23 9.76
CA LEU A 235 9.84 -4.61 10.22
C LEU A 235 10.78 -5.44 9.34
N TYR A 236 10.51 -5.46 8.03
CA TYR A 236 11.26 -6.26 7.07
C TYR A 236 11.80 -5.40 5.93
N VAL A 237 12.97 -5.80 5.42
CA VAL A 237 13.47 -5.41 4.10
C VAL A 237 13.25 -6.59 3.16
N LEU A 238 12.50 -6.38 2.08
CA LEU A 238 12.14 -7.39 1.10
C LEU A 238 13.12 -7.33 -0.07
N LYS A 239 14.00 -8.33 -0.19
CA LYS A 239 15.11 -8.29 -1.15
C LYS A 239 14.75 -8.68 -2.58
N ASP A 240 13.64 -9.40 -2.77
CA ASP A 240 13.16 -9.82 -4.10
C ASP A 240 11.91 -9.04 -4.57
N SER A 241 11.55 -7.96 -3.87
CA SER A 241 10.34 -7.16 -4.16
C SER A 241 10.77 -5.76 -4.61
N TYR A 242 10.58 -5.48 -5.89
CA TYR A 242 11.13 -4.30 -6.53
C TYR A 242 10.06 -3.23 -6.81
N ALA A 243 8.83 -3.64 -7.14
CA ALA A 243 7.71 -2.74 -7.39
C ALA A 243 6.54 -3.08 -6.47
N ILE A 244 6.81 -3.09 -5.16
CA ILE A 244 5.81 -3.44 -4.15
C ILE A 244 4.56 -2.56 -4.26
N GLU A 245 3.41 -3.19 -4.08
CA GLU A 245 2.10 -2.55 -4.12
C GLU A 245 1.24 -3.11 -2.96
N GLY A 246 0.30 -4.01 -3.27
CA GLY A 246 -0.58 -4.67 -2.31
C GLY A 246 0.11 -5.65 -1.37
N ILE A 247 -0.36 -5.71 -0.11
CA ILE A 247 0.06 -6.73 0.86
C ILE A 247 -1.13 -7.34 1.59
N THR A 248 -1.01 -8.60 2.00
CA THR A 248 -1.90 -9.24 2.98
C THR A 248 -1.17 -10.38 3.69
N ILE A 249 -1.67 -10.81 4.84
CA ILE A 249 -1.15 -11.97 5.58
C ILE A 249 -2.27 -13.00 5.74
N VAL A 250 -2.02 -14.22 5.28
CA VAL A 250 -2.93 -15.36 5.40
C VAL A 250 -2.14 -16.58 5.85
N ASP A 251 -2.56 -17.21 6.94
CA ASP A 251 -1.95 -18.45 7.47
C ASP A 251 -0.41 -18.40 7.59
N ASP A 252 0.10 -17.38 8.28
CA ASP A 252 1.54 -17.11 8.46
C ASP A 252 2.33 -16.88 7.15
N VAL A 253 1.65 -16.56 6.05
CA VAL A 253 2.28 -16.16 4.79
C VAL A 253 1.97 -14.71 4.51
N LEU A 254 3.01 -13.89 4.40
CA LEU A 254 2.92 -12.54 3.85
C LEU A 254 2.97 -12.63 2.33
N TYR A 255 1.88 -12.20 1.69
CA TYR A 255 1.77 -12.04 0.25
C TYR A 255 2.05 -10.58 -0.11
N VAL A 256 2.90 -10.39 -1.11
CA VAL A 256 3.32 -9.06 -1.57
C VAL A 256 3.19 -8.98 -3.08
N LEU A 257 2.26 -8.16 -3.55
CA LEU A 257 2.11 -7.85 -4.98
C LEU A 257 3.24 -6.95 -5.44
N ASN A 258 3.70 -7.23 -6.66
CA ASN A 258 4.67 -6.43 -7.35
C ASN A 258 4.15 -6.08 -8.75
N ASP A 259 3.96 -4.79 -9.05
CA ASP A 259 3.54 -4.30 -10.37
C ASP A 259 4.74 -3.99 -11.26
N GLY A 260 5.50 -5.04 -11.57
CA GLY A 260 6.75 -4.94 -12.28
C GLY A 260 6.60 -4.34 -13.69
N TYR A 261 5.52 -4.69 -14.40
CA TYR A 261 5.31 -4.22 -15.77
C TYR A 261 5.05 -2.72 -15.80
N TYR A 262 4.11 -2.19 -15.02
CA TYR A 262 3.75 -0.77 -15.07
C TYR A 262 4.97 0.12 -14.78
N HIS A 263 5.74 -0.23 -13.76
CA HIS A 263 6.85 0.58 -13.24
C HIS A 263 8.20 0.37 -13.92
N ASP A 264 8.30 -0.53 -14.92
CA ASP A 264 9.59 -0.91 -15.53
C ASP A 264 10.61 -1.37 -14.49
N ALA A 265 10.14 -2.16 -13.52
CA ALA A 265 10.94 -2.60 -12.38
C ALA A 265 12.09 -3.53 -12.80
N GLU A 266 13.03 -3.79 -11.87
CA GLU A 266 14.12 -4.76 -12.08
C GLU A 266 13.61 -6.13 -12.57
N THR A 267 12.46 -6.56 -12.04
CA THR A 267 11.68 -7.67 -12.59
C THR A 267 10.43 -7.11 -13.29
N PRO A 268 10.41 -6.95 -14.62
CA PRO A 268 9.36 -6.24 -15.35
C PRO A 268 8.13 -7.13 -15.65
N ILE A 269 7.77 -7.99 -14.71
CA ILE A 269 6.57 -8.83 -14.76
C ILE A 269 5.81 -8.71 -13.45
N ASN A 270 4.49 -8.82 -13.53
CA ASN A 270 3.66 -8.74 -12.34
C ASN A 270 3.71 -10.07 -11.60
N GLN A 271 4.00 -10.00 -10.30
CA GLN A 271 4.23 -11.19 -9.48
C GLN A 271 3.73 -10.99 -8.06
N VAL A 272 3.45 -12.11 -7.40
CA VAL A 272 3.27 -12.17 -5.95
C VAL A 272 4.45 -12.89 -5.32
N ASN A 273 5.07 -12.21 -4.36
CA ASN A 273 6.11 -12.78 -3.54
C ASN A 273 5.49 -13.28 -2.23
N MET A 274 5.79 -14.52 -1.87
CA MET A 274 5.27 -15.17 -0.68
C MET A 274 6.40 -15.37 0.33
N TYR A 275 6.25 -14.78 1.51
CA TYR A 275 7.21 -14.89 2.61
C TYR A 275 6.56 -15.68 3.75
N PHE A 276 7.13 -16.83 4.08
CA PHE A 276 6.62 -17.71 5.15
C PHE A 276 7.16 -17.19 6.48
N LEU A 277 6.30 -16.54 7.26
CA LEU A 277 6.67 -15.86 8.50
C LEU A 277 7.15 -16.84 9.59
N ASN A 278 6.72 -18.09 9.51
CA ASN A 278 7.19 -19.19 10.37
C ASN A 278 8.54 -19.81 9.90
N LYS A 279 9.02 -19.45 8.71
CA LYS A 279 10.25 -19.97 8.10
C LYS A 279 10.88 -18.93 7.17
N LEU A 280 11.30 -17.82 7.78
CA LEU A 280 11.91 -16.71 7.04
C LEU A 280 13.16 -17.17 6.27
N GLN A 281 13.24 -16.77 5.01
CA GLN A 281 14.47 -16.89 4.23
C GLN A 281 15.31 -15.63 4.40
N THR A 282 16.58 -15.81 4.75
CA THR A 282 17.61 -14.78 4.88
C THR A 282 18.74 -15.10 3.91
N LYS A 283 19.71 -14.19 3.76
CA LYS A 283 20.85 -14.38 2.86
C LYS A 283 21.62 -15.70 3.11
N GLU A 284 21.60 -16.21 4.33
CA GLU A 284 22.35 -17.41 4.73
C GLU A 284 21.68 -18.71 4.30
N ASN A 285 20.36 -18.70 4.10
CA ASN A 285 19.58 -19.90 3.75
C ASN A 285 18.82 -19.76 2.41
N TYR A 286 19.02 -18.64 1.70
CA TYR A 286 18.56 -18.41 0.34
C TYR A 286 19.54 -19.09 -0.63
N GLN A 287 19.05 -20.07 -1.38
CA GLN A 287 19.80 -20.80 -2.41
C GLN A 287 19.42 -20.30 -3.80
#